data_AF-A0A1I6F5L5-F1
#
_entry.id   AF-A0A1I6F5L5-F1
#
_cell.length_a   1.000
_cell.length_b   1.000
_cell.length_c   1.000
_cell.angle_alpha   90.00
_cell.angle_beta   90.00
_cell.angle_gamma   90.00
#
_symmetry.space_group_name_H-M   'P 1'
#
loop_
_entity.id
_entity.type
_entity.pdbx_description
1 polymer ?
#
loop_
_entity_poly.entity_id
_entity_poly.type
_entity_poly.pdbx_seq_one_letter_code
_entity_poly.pdbx_strand_id
1 'polypeptide(L)'
;MDQFGRLFVEFKKSATRIETLPAYSVEEERAQFEHYLSGKPLPENRNEEWANNIRACVADGRYMGRVHIIDHVLTPYLQFEIDWYYAINGAAGEDIRFIYRDDVPDITHTDTWLFDDTVVVDLSYNEEGELLYINQNDAPERLEQARTAWREFHARSFPLSALLAEIRSSKLVIPRATGRARTVARRKRVQPWTRHRFAPNS
;
A
#
# COMPACT_ATOMS: atom_id res chain seq x y z
N MET A 1 1.68 -1.77 -19.68
CA MET A 1 1.33 -2.29 -18.35
C MET A 1 2.23 -3.49 -18.07
N ASP A 2 2.93 -3.49 -16.95
CA ASP A 2 3.77 -4.60 -16.52
C ASP A 2 2.93 -5.78 -16.02
N GLN A 3 3.57 -6.89 -15.65
CA GLN A 3 2.86 -8.11 -15.21
C GLN A 3 2.00 -7.87 -13.97
N PHE A 4 2.48 -7.06 -13.02
CA PHE A 4 1.75 -6.75 -11.80
C PHE A 4 0.52 -5.87 -12.06
N GLY A 5 0.67 -4.83 -12.87
CA GLY A 5 -0.42 -3.94 -13.27
C GLY A 5 -1.59 -4.67 -13.94
N ARG A 6 -1.31 -5.72 -14.73
CA ARG A 6 -2.35 -6.50 -15.41
C ARG A 6 -3.30 -7.21 -14.45
N LEU A 7 -2.82 -7.61 -13.27
CA LEU A 7 -3.65 -8.32 -12.28
C LEU A 7 -4.83 -7.46 -11.81
N PHE A 8 -4.66 -6.14 -11.75
CA PHE A 8 -5.71 -5.19 -11.35
C PHE A 8 -6.81 -4.97 -12.38
N VAL A 9 -6.64 -5.47 -13.60
CA VAL A 9 -7.64 -5.42 -14.67
C VAL A 9 -8.22 -6.82 -14.92
N GLU A 10 -7.39 -7.86 -14.81
CA GLU A 10 -7.72 -9.21 -15.25
C GLU A 10 -8.40 -10.08 -14.18
N PHE A 11 -8.29 -9.73 -12.89
CA PHE A 11 -8.92 -10.50 -11.81
C PHE A 11 -10.45 -10.61 -11.98
N LYS A 12 -11.01 -11.71 -11.50
CA LYS A 12 -12.40 -12.14 -11.80
C LYS A 12 -13.37 -11.99 -10.65
N LYS A 13 -12.89 -12.06 -9.41
CA LYS A 13 -13.70 -12.12 -8.19
C LYS A 13 -13.24 -11.07 -7.19
N SER A 14 -11.96 -11.07 -6.83
CA SER A 14 -11.46 -10.24 -5.74
C SER A 14 -10.03 -9.76 -5.97
N ALA A 15 -9.74 -8.53 -5.55
CA ALA A 15 -8.39 -8.01 -5.36
C ALA A 15 -8.30 -7.46 -3.93
N THR A 16 -7.50 -8.09 -3.09
CA THR A 16 -7.45 -7.79 -1.65
C THR A 16 -6.05 -7.40 -1.20
N ARG A 17 -5.96 -6.37 -0.36
CA ARG A 17 -4.70 -5.77 0.08
C ARG A 17 -4.55 -5.86 1.60
N ILE A 18 -3.39 -6.32 2.06
CA ILE A 18 -2.96 -6.22 3.47
C ILE A 18 -1.80 -5.24 3.55
N GLU A 19 -1.93 -4.20 4.36
CA GLU A 19 -0.89 -3.19 4.64
C GLU A 19 -0.46 -3.29 6.09
N THR A 20 0.85 -3.42 6.33
CA THR A 20 1.39 -3.71 7.67
C THR A 20 2.21 -2.56 8.27
N LEU A 21 2.67 -1.63 7.43
CA LEU A 21 3.56 -0.53 7.83
C LEU A 21 2.79 0.74 8.15
N PRO A 22 3.22 1.52 9.17
CA PRO A 22 2.58 2.78 9.52
C PRO A 22 2.89 3.93 8.54
N ALA A 23 3.83 3.73 7.62
CA ALA A 23 4.16 4.65 6.54
C ALA A 23 4.90 3.93 5.40
N TYR A 24 4.66 4.36 4.17
CA TYR A 24 5.36 3.91 2.97
C TYR A 24 6.11 5.08 2.34
N SER A 25 7.43 4.92 2.12
CA SER A 25 8.26 5.93 1.47
C SER A 25 8.21 5.74 -0.04
N VAL A 26 7.18 6.31 -0.65
CA VAL A 26 7.03 6.36 -2.12
C VAL A 26 7.59 7.69 -2.61
N GLU A 27 8.66 7.64 -3.42
CA GLU A 27 9.38 8.84 -3.86
C GLU A 27 8.47 9.81 -4.63
N GLU A 28 7.57 9.28 -5.47
CA GLU A 28 6.59 10.04 -6.22
C GLU A 28 5.56 10.75 -5.32
N GLU A 29 5.34 10.23 -4.12
CA GLU A 29 4.40 10.80 -3.14
C GLU A 29 5.07 11.79 -2.21
N ARG A 30 6.40 11.84 -2.11
CA ARG A 30 7.11 12.78 -1.22
C ARG A 30 6.68 14.22 -1.46
N ALA A 31 6.63 14.64 -2.73
CA ALA A 31 6.19 15.99 -3.10
C ALA A 31 4.70 16.21 -2.77
N GLN A 32 3.86 15.18 -2.86
CA GLN A 32 2.44 15.24 -2.54
C GLN A 32 2.22 15.33 -1.04
N PHE A 33 2.99 14.57 -0.26
CA PHE A 33 2.97 14.59 1.18
C PHE A 33 3.45 15.96 1.72
N GLU A 34 4.51 16.53 1.15
CA GLU A 34 4.93 17.90 1.45
C GLU A 34 3.83 18.93 1.10
N HIS A 35 3.14 18.73 -0.03
CA HIS A 35 2.00 19.56 -0.43
C HIS A 35 0.87 19.51 0.61
N TYR A 36 0.51 18.31 1.05
CA TYR A 36 -0.48 18.08 2.10
C TYR A 36 -0.09 18.76 3.42
N LEU A 37 1.16 18.55 3.88
CA LEU A 37 1.65 19.16 5.12
C LEU A 37 1.68 20.69 5.08
N SER A 38 1.75 21.29 3.89
CA SER A 38 1.65 22.75 3.71
C SER A 38 0.23 23.30 3.83
N GLY A 39 -0.78 22.44 4.05
CA GLY A 39 -2.19 22.82 4.18
C GLY A 39 -2.86 23.17 2.85
N LYS A 40 -2.24 22.79 1.73
CA LYS A 40 -2.82 22.98 0.40
C LYS A 40 -3.92 21.95 0.13
N PRO A 41 -4.92 22.31 -0.71
CA PRO A 41 -6.01 21.40 -1.03
C PRO A 41 -5.53 20.17 -1.81
N LEU A 42 -6.34 19.12 -1.78
CA LEU A 42 -6.20 17.96 -2.65
C LEU A 42 -6.13 18.42 -4.12
N PRO A 43 -5.11 18.00 -4.89
CA PRO A 43 -5.04 18.30 -6.32
C PRO A 43 -6.25 17.74 -7.08
N GLU A 44 -6.71 18.47 -8.09
CA GLU A 44 -7.76 17.98 -9.00
C GLU A 44 -7.33 16.66 -9.65
N ASN A 45 -8.28 15.74 -9.82
CA ASN A 45 -8.09 14.42 -10.42
C ASN A 45 -7.09 13.51 -9.68
N ARG A 46 -6.81 13.79 -8.39
CA ARG A 46 -5.95 12.92 -7.59
C ARG A 46 -6.53 11.50 -7.56
N ASN A 47 -5.67 10.54 -7.86
CA ASN A 47 -5.98 9.11 -7.87
C ASN A 47 -7.17 8.71 -8.77
N GLU A 48 -7.55 9.55 -9.74
CA GLU A 48 -8.76 9.35 -10.53
C GLU A 48 -8.68 8.11 -11.43
N GLU A 49 -7.51 7.82 -12.00
CA GLU A 49 -7.30 6.60 -12.80
C GLU A 49 -7.58 5.34 -11.99
N TRP A 50 -7.01 5.26 -10.79
CA TRP A 50 -7.24 4.15 -9.87
C TRP A 50 -8.70 4.08 -9.40
N ALA A 51 -9.29 5.22 -9.05
CA ALA A 51 -10.69 5.31 -8.65
C ALA A 51 -11.64 4.88 -9.79
N ASN A 52 -11.32 5.19 -11.05
CA ASN A 52 -12.04 4.70 -12.22
C ASN A 52 -11.91 3.18 -12.36
N ASN A 53 -10.72 2.62 -12.12
CA ASN A 53 -10.54 1.16 -12.11
C ASN A 53 -11.38 0.49 -11.03
N ILE A 54 -11.39 1.02 -9.80
CA ILE A 54 -12.25 0.53 -8.71
C ILE A 54 -13.72 0.57 -9.15
N ARG A 55 -14.21 1.71 -9.66
CA ARG A 55 -15.60 1.85 -10.11
C ARG A 55 -15.97 0.82 -11.17
N ALA A 56 -15.10 0.60 -12.16
CA ALA A 56 -15.32 -0.40 -13.20
C ALA A 56 -15.40 -1.82 -12.61
N CYS A 57 -14.47 -2.17 -11.71
CA CYS A 57 -14.47 -3.47 -11.05
C CYS A 57 -15.75 -3.71 -10.24
N VAL A 58 -16.18 -2.72 -9.46
CA VAL A 58 -17.40 -2.80 -8.64
C VAL A 58 -18.64 -2.89 -9.52
N ALA A 59 -18.70 -2.14 -10.63
CA ALA A 59 -19.79 -2.23 -11.60
C ALA A 59 -19.90 -3.62 -12.25
N ASP A 60 -18.78 -4.32 -12.42
CA ASP A 60 -18.73 -5.70 -12.91
C ASP A 60 -19.06 -6.75 -11.81
N GLY A 61 -19.40 -6.31 -10.59
CA GLY A 61 -19.67 -7.20 -9.46
C GLY A 61 -18.43 -7.83 -8.83
N ARG A 62 -17.23 -7.30 -9.13
CA ARG A 62 -15.97 -7.73 -8.52
C ARG A 62 -15.72 -6.98 -7.22
N TYR A 63 -14.98 -7.61 -6.32
CA TYR A 63 -14.65 -7.06 -5.01
C TYR A 63 -13.22 -6.48 -4.99
N MET A 64 -13.07 -5.28 -4.44
CA MET A 64 -11.77 -4.71 -4.11
C MET A 64 -11.78 -4.26 -2.66
N GLY A 65 -10.77 -4.66 -1.90
CA GLY A 65 -10.74 -4.33 -0.48
C GLY A 65 -9.34 -4.32 0.11
N ARG A 66 -9.24 -3.69 1.27
CA ARG A 66 -7.98 -3.47 1.98
C ARG A 66 -8.19 -3.59 3.48
N VAL A 67 -7.21 -4.17 4.16
CA VAL A 67 -7.03 -4.03 5.60
C VAL A 67 -5.66 -3.43 5.87
N HIS A 68 -5.63 -2.29 6.57
CA HIS A 68 -4.40 -1.63 7.02
C HIS A 68 -4.25 -1.81 8.54
N ILE A 69 -3.12 -2.37 8.96
CA ILE A 69 -2.72 -2.46 10.37
C ILE A 69 -2.24 -1.09 10.85
N ILE A 70 -2.93 -0.51 11.83
CA ILE A 70 -2.64 0.83 12.33
C ILE A 70 -2.38 0.82 13.85
N ASP A 71 -1.70 1.85 14.31
CA ASP A 71 -1.55 2.13 15.74
C ASP A 71 -2.68 3.08 16.20
N HIS A 72 -2.93 3.14 17.51
CA HIS A 72 -3.92 4.08 18.08
C HIS A 72 -3.53 5.56 17.90
N VAL A 73 -2.26 5.82 17.56
CA VAL A 73 -1.73 7.15 17.27
C VAL A 73 -1.37 7.18 15.79
N LEU A 74 -2.15 7.90 15.00
CA LEU A 74 -2.01 7.92 13.54
C LEU A 74 -0.76 8.69 13.14
N THR A 75 0.04 8.17 12.21
CA THR A 75 1.13 8.96 11.64
C THR A 75 0.58 10.07 10.74
N PRO A 76 1.31 11.18 10.52
CA PRO A 76 0.95 12.16 9.51
C PRO A 76 0.78 11.56 8.12
N TYR A 77 1.59 10.54 7.79
CA TYR A 77 1.51 9.85 6.51
C TYR A 77 0.20 9.07 6.39
N LEU A 78 -0.21 8.33 7.41
CA LEU A 78 -1.48 7.63 7.42
C LEU A 78 -2.66 8.60 7.32
N GLN A 79 -2.61 9.76 7.99
CA GLN A 79 -3.66 10.78 7.81
C GLN A 79 -3.69 11.31 6.37
N PHE A 80 -2.52 11.53 5.76
CA PHE A 80 -2.42 11.89 4.35
C PHE A 80 -3.03 10.81 3.45
N GLU A 81 -2.77 9.53 3.69
CA GLU A 81 -3.38 8.42 2.94
C GLU A 81 -4.90 8.42 3.07
N ILE A 82 -5.41 8.58 4.30
CA ILE A 82 -6.84 8.64 4.59
C ILE A 82 -7.51 9.76 3.78
N ASP A 83 -6.94 10.96 3.86
CA ASP A 83 -7.53 12.16 3.27
C ASP A 83 -7.44 12.16 1.74
N TRP A 84 -6.30 11.73 1.19
CA TRP A 84 -5.98 11.92 -0.23
C TRP A 84 -6.17 10.68 -1.10
N TYR A 85 -6.36 9.51 -0.50
CA TYR A 85 -6.53 8.26 -1.25
C TYR A 85 -7.72 7.48 -0.73
N TYR A 86 -7.78 7.16 0.56
CA TYR A 86 -8.80 6.25 1.07
C TYR A 86 -10.21 6.86 0.98
N ALA A 87 -10.35 8.16 1.21
CA ALA A 87 -11.62 8.86 0.99
C ALA A 87 -12.08 8.75 -0.48
N ILE A 88 -11.17 8.90 -1.44
CA ILE A 88 -11.47 8.84 -2.88
C ILE A 88 -11.80 7.41 -3.29
N ASN A 89 -10.98 6.45 -2.87
CA ASN A 89 -11.13 5.05 -3.22
C ASN A 89 -12.36 4.41 -2.56
N GLY A 90 -12.62 4.73 -1.29
CA GLY A 90 -13.82 4.30 -0.58
C GLY A 90 -15.08 4.84 -1.26
N ALA A 91 -15.07 6.09 -1.72
CA ALA A 91 -16.16 6.65 -2.52
C ALA A 91 -16.30 5.99 -3.91
N ALA A 92 -15.20 5.45 -4.46
CA ALA A 92 -15.21 4.68 -5.70
C ALA A 92 -15.71 3.23 -5.52
N GLY A 93 -15.74 2.73 -4.28
CA GLY A 93 -16.28 1.41 -3.91
C GLY A 93 -15.27 0.41 -3.35
N GLU A 94 -14.02 0.82 -3.03
CA GLU A 94 -13.07 -0.04 -2.32
C GLU A 94 -13.55 -0.25 -0.86
N ASP A 95 -13.61 -1.50 -0.38
CA ASP A 95 -13.84 -1.80 1.05
C ASP A 95 -12.55 -1.57 1.84
N ILE A 96 -12.43 -0.38 2.41
CA ILE A 96 -11.24 0.02 3.18
C ILE A 96 -11.49 -0.16 4.67
N ARG A 97 -10.64 -0.95 5.29
CA ARG A 97 -10.76 -1.35 6.69
C ARG A 97 -9.44 -1.21 7.43
N PHE A 98 -9.54 -1.14 8.76
CA PHE A 98 -8.42 -0.94 9.66
C PHE A 98 -8.48 -1.95 10.80
N ILE A 99 -7.33 -2.43 11.24
CA ILE A 99 -7.19 -3.25 12.45
C ILE A 99 -6.12 -2.61 13.32
N TYR A 100 -6.37 -2.49 14.62
CA TYR A 100 -5.32 -2.02 15.53
C TYR A 100 -4.24 -3.08 15.68
N ARG A 101 -2.98 -2.64 15.78
CA ARG A 101 -1.83 -3.54 15.88
C ARG A 101 -1.94 -4.55 17.03
N ASP A 102 -2.55 -4.14 18.14
CA ASP A 102 -2.77 -5.00 19.31
C ASP A 102 -3.86 -6.07 19.12
N ASP A 103 -4.73 -5.91 18.10
CA ASP A 103 -5.79 -6.86 17.74
C ASP A 103 -5.36 -7.86 16.66
N VAL A 104 -4.16 -7.69 16.09
CA VAL A 104 -3.60 -8.57 15.06
C VAL A 104 -3.25 -9.92 15.71
N PRO A 105 -3.86 -11.03 15.25
CA PRO A 105 -3.53 -12.36 15.78
C PRO A 105 -2.10 -12.79 15.41
N ASP A 106 -1.52 -13.69 16.21
CA ASP A 106 -0.22 -14.30 15.97
C ASP A 106 -0.28 -15.31 14.80
N ILE A 107 -0.29 -14.77 13.58
CA ILE A 107 -0.32 -15.52 12.31
C ILE A 107 0.68 -14.91 11.32
N THR A 108 1.21 -15.71 10.42
CA THR A 108 2.14 -15.22 9.38
C THR A 108 1.42 -14.27 8.41
N HIS A 109 1.94 -13.05 8.29
CA HIS A 109 1.43 -12.04 7.37
C HIS A 109 2.56 -11.14 6.89
N THR A 110 2.38 -10.53 5.72
CA THR A 110 3.25 -9.52 5.14
C THR A 110 2.39 -8.52 4.37
N ASP A 111 3.03 -7.46 3.89
CA ASP A 111 2.46 -6.61 2.85
C ASP A 111 2.18 -7.40 1.57
N THR A 112 0.90 -7.57 1.25
CA THR A 112 0.48 -8.49 0.17
C THR A 112 -0.75 -8.01 -0.56
N TRP A 113 -0.77 -8.24 -1.87
CA TRP A 113 -1.99 -8.35 -2.68
C TRP A 113 -2.35 -9.82 -2.90
N LEU A 114 -3.62 -10.16 -2.71
CA LEU A 114 -4.20 -11.46 -3.03
C LEU A 114 -5.34 -11.28 -4.05
N PHE A 115 -5.17 -11.87 -5.23
CA PHE A 115 -6.13 -11.82 -6.32
C PHE A 115 -6.85 -13.15 -6.47
N ASP A 116 -8.18 -13.11 -6.58
CA ASP A 116 -9.08 -14.24 -6.80
C ASP A 116 -8.85 -15.42 -5.83
N ASP A 117 -8.36 -15.10 -4.63
CA ASP A 117 -7.87 -16.07 -3.65
C ASP A 117 -6.83 -17.06 -4.22
N THR A 118 -6.12 -16.75 -5.30
CA THR A 118 -5.23 -17.71 -5.99
C THR A 118 -3.86 -17.17 -6.34
N VAL A 119 -3.73 -15.86 -6.57
CA VAL A 119 -2.44 -15.22 -6.90
C VAL A 119 -2.01 -14.34 -5.75
N VAL A 120 -0.84 -14.64 -5.17
CA VAL A 120 -0.21 -13.83 -4.12
C VAL A 120 0.88 -12.97 -4.73
N VAL A 121 0.86 -11.68 -4.42
CA VAL A 121 1.96 -10.76 -4.70
C VAL A 121 2.41 -10.12 -3.40
N ASP A 122 3.61 -10.48 -2.95
CA ASP A 122 4.24 -9.93 -1.76
C ASP A 122 5.04 -8.66 -2.12
N LEU A 123 4.88 -7.62 -1.31
CA LEU A 123 5.61 -6.36 -1.43
C LEU A 123 6.56 -6.27 -0.24
N SER A 124 7.86 -6.26 -0.54
CA SER A 124 8.91 -6.18 0.49
C SER A 124 9.37 -4.75 0.64
N TYR A 125 9.37 -4.25 1.86
CA TYR A 125 9.78 -2.89 2.22
C TYR A 125 10.92 -2.93 3.24
N ASN A 126 11.76 -1.90 3.26
CA ASN A 126 12.70 -1.70 4.36
C ASN A 126 12.02 -1.03 5.57
N GLU A 127 12.78 -0.79 6.64
CA GLU A 127 12.29 -0.15 7.87
C GLU A 127 11.82 1.30 7.63
N GLU A 128 12.37 1.96 6.61
CA GLU A 128 11.96 3.30 6.16
C GLU A 128 10.72 3.30 5.25
N GLY A 129 10.17 2.12 4.94
CA GLY A 129 8.99 1.97 4.08
C GLY A 129 9.29 2.12 2.58
N GLU A 130 10.55 2.09 2.16
CA GLU A 130 10.93 2.07 0.74
C GLU A 130 10.73 0.65 0.17
N LEU A 131 10.08 0.56 -0.99
CA LEU A 131 9.85 -0.70 -1.68
C LEU A 131 11.17 -1.29 -2.19
N LEU A 132 11.53 -2.48 -1.70
CA LEU A 132 12.72 -3.22 -2.11
C LEU A 132 12.47 -4.06 -3.36
N TYR A 133 11.39 -4.84 -3.35
CA TYR A 133 11.00 -5.68 -4.48
C TYR A 133 9.53 -6.13 -4.37
N ILE A 134 8.99 -6.52 -5.53
CA ILE A 134 7.68 -7.15 -5.67
C ILE A 134 7.91 -8.60 -6.09
N ASN A 135 7.28 -9.54 -5.40
CA ASN A 135 7.41 -10.97 -5.68
C ASN A 135 6.03 -11.61 -5.86
N GLN A 136 5.75 -12.12 -7.05
CA GLN A 136 4.62 -13.04 -7.22
C GLN A 136 5.00 -14.38 -6.60
N ASN A 137 4.30 -14.79 -5.54
CA ASN A 137 4.68 -15.92 -4.72
C ASN A 137 3.79 -17.14 -5.03
N ASP A 138 4.37 -18.11 -5.73
CA ASP A 138 3.66 -19.31 -6.17
C ASP A 138 3.72 -20.47 -5.15
N ALA A 139 4.29 -20.25 -3.95
CA ALA A 139 4.37 -21.27 -2.91
C ALA A 139 2.98 -21.57 -2.31
N PRO A 140 2.51 -22.84 -2.31
CA PRO A 140 1.16 -23.17 -1.81
C PRO A 140 0.94 -22.80 -0.33
N GLU A 141 1.96 -22.98 0.50
CA GLU A 141 1.94 -22.58 1.91
C GLU A 141 1.74 -21.08 2.10
N ARG A 142 2.36 -20.26 1.24
CA ARG A 142 2.21 -18.81 1.28
C ARG A 142 0.79 -18.39 0.91
N LEU A 143 0.19 -19.04 -0.09
CA LEU A 143 -1.21 -18.78 -0.47
C LEU A 143 -2.17 -19.00 0.70
N GLU A 144 -2.01 -20.10 1.43
CA GLU A 144 -2.83 -20.40 2.60
C GLU A 144 -2.61 -19.40 3.75
N GLN A 145 -1.36 -18.94 3.94
CA GLN A 145 -1.06 -17.85 4.88
C GLN A 145 -1.75 -16.54 4.46
N ALA A 146 -1.69 -16.15 3.19
CA ALA A 146 -2.32 -14.92 2.69
C ALA A 146 -3.85 -14.96 2.86
N ARG A 147 -4.47 -16.09 2.50
CA ARG A 147 -5.91 -16.32 2.69
C ARG A 147 -6.32 -16.25 4.16
N THR A 148 -5.53 -16.87 5.04
CA THR A 148 -5.79 -16.87 6.48
C THR A 148 -5.64 -15.48 7.08
N ALA A 149 -4.56 -14.77 6.74
CA ALA A 149 -4.35 -13.40 7.17
C ALA A 149 -5.47 -12.48 6.71
N TRP A 150 -5.85 -12.53 5.42
CA TRP A 150 -6.96 -11.73 4.89
C TRP A 150 -8.27 -12.00 5.65
N ARG A 151 -8.64 -13.28 5.84
CA ARG A 151 -9.86 -13.67 6.54
C ARG A 151 -9.88 -13.16 7.99
N GLU A 152 -8.82 -13.40 8.74
CA GLU A 152 -8.73 -12.99 10.14
C GLU A 152 -8.74 -11.46 10.29
N PHE A 153 -8.00 -10.76 9.42
CA PHE A 153 -7.89 -9.31 9.48
C PHE A 153 -9.19 -8.65 9.05
N HIS A 154 -9.83 -9.12 7.97
CA HIS A 154 -11.12 -8.61 7.53
C HIS A 154 -12.20 -8.78 8.61
N ALA A 155 -12.26 -9.94 9.26
CA ALA A 155 -13.24 -10.24 10.31
C ALA A 155 -13.07 -9.39 11.58
N ARG A 156 -11.83 -9.01 11.93
CA ARG A 156 -11.50 -8.23 13.14
C ARG A 156 -11.43 -6.72 12.89
N SER A 157 -11.27 -6.32 11.64
CA SER A 157 -11.13 -4.91 11.25
C SER A 157 -12.45 -4.15 11.29
N PHE A 158 -12.34 -2.82 11.33
CA PHE A 158 -13.45 -1.87 11.27
C PHE A 158 -13.34 -0.98 10.02
N PRO A 159 -14.47 -0.48 9.47
CA PRO A 159 -14.47 0.23 8.19
C PRO A 159 -13.94 1.67 8.32
N LEU A 160 -13.50 2.25 7.20
CA LEU A 160 -13.10 3.67 7.09
C LEU A 160 -14.11 4.65 7.67
N SER A 161 -15.41 4.39 7.50
CA SER A 161 -16.46 5.24 8.05
C SER A 161 -16.43 5.32 9.58
N ALA A 162 -16.08 4.22 10.26
CA ALA A 162 -15.92 4.17 11.70
C ALA A 162 -14.66 4.92 12.14
N LEU A 163 -13.52 4.71 11.47
CA LEU A 163 -12.29 5.48 11.74
C LEU A 163 -12.52 6.99 11.60
N LEU A 164 -13.19 7.42 10.53
CA LEU A 164 -13.52 8.82 10.31
C LEU A 164 -14.48 9.38 11.37
N ALA A 165 -15.39 8.56 11.90
CA ALA A 165 -16.25 8.97 13.02
C ALA A 165 -15.47 9.13 14.32
N GLU A 166 -14.48 8.28 14.57
CA GLU A 166 -13.58 8.39 15.72
C GLU A 166 -12.68 9.63 15.62
N ILE A 167 -12.05 9.89 14.48
CA ILE A 167 -11.26 11.11 14.24
C ILE A 167 -12.10 12.38 14.47
N ARG A 168 -13.38 12.36 14.10
CA ARG A 168 -14.29 13.49 14.32
C ARG A 168 -14.75 13.64 15.77
N SER A 169 -14.96 12.53 16.49
CA SER A 169 -15.52 12.51 17.85
C SER A 169 -14.45 12.55 18.94
N SER A 170 -13.22 12.16 18.63
CA SER A 170 -12.09 12.05 19.54
C SER A 170 -10.80 12.49 18.85
N LYS A 171 -9.86 13.04 19.62
CA LYS A 171 -8.54 13.43 19.10
C LYS A 171 -7.63 12.21 19.01
N LEU A 172 -7.90 11.26 18.11
CA LEU A 172 -6.86 10.32 17.68
C LEU A 172 -5.61 11.16 17.40
N VAL A 173 -4.53 10.87 18.12
CA VAL A 173 -3.38 11.78 18.16
C VAL A 173 -2.62 11.57 16.88
N ILE A 174 -2.34 12.67 16.18
CA ILE A 174 -1.48 12.69 15.00
C ILE A 174 -0.18 13.39 15.40
N PRO A 175 0.94 12.67 15.59
CA PRO A 175 2.22 13.29 15.91
C PRO A 175 2.61 14.21 14.77
N ARG A 176 2.92 15.48 15.00
CA ARG A 176 3.38 16.37 13.92
C ARG A 176 4.66 15.84 13.29
N ALA A 177 4.78 15.89 11.96
CA ALA A 177 6.03 15.59 11.27
C ALA A 177 7.12 16.53 11.78
N THR A 178 8.08 16.02 12.55
CA THR A 178 9.25 16.80 12.95
C THR A 178 10.13 16.96 11.72
N GLY A 179 10.21 18.19 11.19
CA GLY A 179 11.01 18.51 10.01
C GLY A 179 12.51 18.27 10.24
N ARG A 180 12.97 17.04 10.02
CA ARG A 180 14.36 16.70 9.69
C ARG A 180 14.37 15.48 8.77
N ALA A 181 14.26 15.73 7.47
CA ALA A 181 14.86 14.82 6.50
C ALA A 181 16.36 14.74 6.84
N ARG A 182 16.81 13.66 7.47
CA ARG A 182 18.25 13.38 7.57
C ARG A 182 18.70 13.02 6.16
N THR A 183 19.36 13.96 5.50
CA THR A 183 20.08 13.71 4.25
C THR A 183 21.13 12.63 4.51
N VAL A 184 20.85 11.39 4.11
CA VAL A 184 21.86 10.33 4.10
C VAL A 184 22.76 10.59 2.89
N ALA A 185 24.02 10.90 3.18
CA ALA A 185 25.04 11.21 2.20
C ALA A 185 25.23 10.04 1.22
N ARG A 186 24.91 10.30 -0.05
CA ARG A 186 25.11 9.39 -1.18
C ARG A 186 26.61 9.19 -1.41
N ARG A 187 27.20 8.09 -0.93
CA ARG A 187 28.54 7.66 -1.37
C ARG A 187 28.41 6.82 -2.64
N LYS A 188 28.66 7.46 -3.79
CA LYS A 188 28.95 6.79 -5.07
C LYS A 188 30.32 6.11 -5.00
N ARG A 189 30.42 4.86 -5.45
CA ARG A 189 31.42 4.38 -6.44
C ARG A 189 31.21 2.89 -6.73
N VAL A 190 30.71 2.58 -7.93
CA VAL A 190 31.11 1.39 -8.67
C VAL A 190 31.39 1.84 -10.10
N GLN A 191 32.60 1.51 -10.59
CA GLN A 191 33.11 1.87 -11.91
C GLN A 191 32.46 1.02 -13.02
N PRO A 192 32.36 1.52 -14.27
CA PRO A 192 31.64 0.84 -15.33
C PRO A 192 32.50 -0.26 -15.97
N TRP A 193 31.89 -1.43 -16.17
CA TRP A 193 32.41 -2.48 -17.06
C TRP A 193 32.05 -2.14 -18.51
N THR A 194 33.05 -1.88 -19.34
CA THR A 194 32.93 -1.77 -20.81
C THR A 194 33.00 -3.15 -21.47
N ARG A 195 32.11 -3.44 -22.41
CA ARG A 195 32.15 -4.63 -23.28
C ARG A 195 32.64 -4.28 -24.69
N HIS A 196 33.45 -5.21 -25.23
CA HIS A 196 33.73 -5.56 -26.64
C HIS A 196 34.85 -4.84 -27.42
N ARG A 197 35.83 -5.63 -27.88
CA ARG A 197 36.05 -5.99 -29.30
C ARG A 197 37.00 -7.19 -29.50
N PHE A 198 36.93 -7.74 -30.71
CA PHE A 198 37.36 -9.03 -31.25
C PHE A 198 38.88 -9.25 -31.51
N ALA A 199 39.33 -10.49 -31.24
CA ALA A 199 40.10 -11.44 -32.10
C ALA A 199 41.55 -11.15 -32.54
N PRO A 200 42.24 -12.11 -33.22
CA PRO A 200 42.54 -13.52 -32.90
C PRO A 200 44.08 -13.76 -32.85
N ASN A 201 44.55 -14.97 -32.52
CA ASN A 201 45.78 -15.46 -33.16
C ASN A 201 45.92 -16.99 -33.12
N SER A 202 46.49 -17.46 -34.22
CA SER A 202 46.89 -18.80 -34.62
C SER A 202 47.83 -19.51 -33.66
#